data_AF-A0A3M1UIM1-F1
#
_entry.id   AF-A0A3M1UIM1-F1
#
_cell.length_a   1.000
_cell.length_b   1.000
_cell.length_c   1.000
_cell.angle_alpha   90.00
_cell.angle_beta   90.00
_cell.angle_gamma   90.00
#
_symmetry.space_group_name_H-M   'P 1'
#
loop_
_entity.id
_entity.type
_entity.pdbx_description
1 polymer ?
#
loop_
_entity_poly.entity_id
_entity_poly.type
_entity_poly.pdbx_seq_one_letter_code
_entity_poly.pdbx_strand_id
1 'polypeptide(L)' 'MNKFKAVFKEYTDELLYKVQWPSLEELQSSTVTVLVASILIALVIFIMDIVFETTMSGLYAIFNG' A
#
# COMPACT_ATOMS: atom_id res chain seq x y z
N MET A 1 -18.64 13.38 36.93
CA MET A 1 -18.00 14.19 35.87
C MET A 1 -16.47 14.16 35.88
N ASN A 2 -15.81 13.20 36.56
CA ASN A 2 -14.33 13.13 36.64
C ASN A 2 -13.73 11.90 35.94
N LYS A 3 -14.53 10.86 35.67
CA LYS A 3 -14.04 9.61 35.06
C LYS A 3 -13.72 9.74 33.57
N PHE A 4 -14.55 10.45 32.80
CA PHE A 4 -14.27 10.69 31.37
C PHE A 4 -12.97 11.49 31.15
N LYS A 5 -12.74 12.54 31.94
CA LYS A 5 -11.49 13.31 31.86
C LYS A 5 -10.25 12.47 32.19
N ALA A 6 -10.35 11.57 33.17
CA ALA A 6 -9.26 10.65 33.52
C ALA A 6 -8.99 9.66 32.36
N VAL A 7 -10.04 9.08 31.79
CA VAL A 7 -9.96 8.14 30.67
C VAL A 7 -9.35 8.79 29.42
N PHE A 8 -9.77 10.00 29.05
CA PHE A 8 -9.15 10.72 27.92
C PHE A 8 -7.68 11.07 28.19
N LYS A 9 -7.33 11.42 29.43
CA LYS A 9 -5.96 11.73 29.81
C LYS A 9 -5.05 10.49 29.74
N GLU A 10 -5.56 9.35 30.19
CA GLU A 10 -4.87 8.05 30.16
C GLU A 10 -4.67 7.56 28.72
N TYR A 11 -5.67 7.69 27.83
CA TYR A 11 -5.50 7.39 26.41
C TYR A 11 -4.53 8.35 25.71
N THR A 12 -4.52 9.65 26.04
CA THR A 12 -3.55 10.58 25.44
C THR A 12 -2.13 10.31 25.90
N ASP A 13 -1.91 10.02 27.19
CA ASP A 13 -0.60 9.65 27.69
C ASP A 13 -0.18 8.28 27.07
N GLU A 14 -1.08 7.30 26.96
CA GLU A 14 -0.74 6.01 26.37
C GLU A 14 -0.43 6.11 24.86
N LEU A 15 -1.18 6.89 24.08
CA LEU A 15 -0.89 7.08 22.66
C LEU A 15 0.40 7.86 22.42
N LEU A 16 0.72 8.85 23.25
CA LEU A 16 1.95 9.64 23.12
C LEU A 16 3.20 8.89 23.58
N TYR A 17 3.11 8.06 24.62
CA TYR A 17 4.27 7.35 25.17
C TYR A 17 4.43 5.91 24.64
N LYS A 18 3.36 5.26 24.17
CA LYS A 18 3.34 3.85 23.75
C LYS A 18 3.11 3.65 22.25
N VAL A 19 2.74 4.69 21.51
CA VAL A 19 2.72 4.68 20.04
C VAL A 19 3.70 5.75 19.58
N GLN A 20 4.98 5.37 19.50
CA GLN A 20 6.01 6.21 18.92
C GLN A 20 5.67 6.37 17.44
N TRP A 21 5.01 7.49 17.07
CA TRP A 21 4.86 7.85 15.68
C TRP A 21 6.27 8.04 15.12
N PRO A 22 6.67 7.27 14.10
CA PRO A 22 8.03 7.34 13.58
C PRO A 22 8.35 8.76 13.15
N SER A 23 9.62 9.16 13.24
CA SER A 23 10.00 10.50 12.79
C SER A 23 9.65 10.67 11.30
N LEU A 24 9.39 11.90 10.86
CA LEU A 24 9.06 12.18 9.46
C LEU A 24 10.10 11.62 8.47
N GLU A 25 11.36 11.52 8.90
CA GLU A 25 12.47 10.96 8.13
C GLU A 25 12.36 9.43 7.99
N GLU A 26 11.95 8.73 9.06
CA GLU A 26 11.72 7.27 9.02
C GLU A 26 10.47 6.90 8.20
N LEU A 27 9.43 7.73 8.27
CA LEU A 27 8.23 7.62 7.43
C LEU A 27 8.58 7.77 5.95
N GLN A 28 9.42 8.75 5.61
CA GLN A 28 9.89 8.91 4.23
C GLN A 28 10.73 7.73 3.77
N SER A 29 11.65 7.22 4.60
CA SER A 29 12.47 6.04 4.26
C SER A 29 11.60 4.81 3.94
N SER A 30 10.60 4.55 4.79
CA SER A 30 9.66 3.43 4.59
C SER A 30 8.78 3.64 3.34
N THR A 31 8.35 4.89 3.09
CA THR A 31 7.52 5.24 1.94
C THR A 31 8.28 5.10 0.62
N VAL A 32 9.56 5.50 0.58
CA VAL A 32 10.39 5.38 -0.64
C VAL A 32 10.56 3.92 -1.04
N THR A 33 10.75 3.02 -0.06
CA THR A 33 10.87 1.59 -0.35
C THR A 33 9.57 1.03 -0.94
N VAL A 34 8.42 1.38 -0.36
CA VAL A 34 7.09 0.96 -0.86
C VAL A 34 6.81 1.54 -2.25
N LEU A 35 7.23 2.77 -2.52
CA LEU A 35 7.08 3.43 -3.82
C LEU A 35 7.91 2.74 -4.91
N VAL A 36 9.13 2.29 -4.61
CA VAL A 36 9.92 1.49 -5.55
C VAL A 36 9.29 0.12 -5.77
N ALA A 37 8.78 -0.52 -4.72
CA ALA A 37 8.08 -1.80 -4.82
C ALA A 37 6.81 -1.70 -5.69
N SER A 38 6.03 -0.62 -5.56
CA SER A 38 4.81 -0.43 -6.36
C SER A 38 5.11 -0.23 -7.85
N ILE A 39 6.22 0.44 -8.19
CA ILE A 39 6.67 0.58 -9.58
C ILE A 39 7.05 -0.77 -10.18
N LEU A 40 7.74 -1.63 -9.43
CA LEU A 40 8.08 -2.97 -9.89
C LEU A 40 6.82 -3.82 -10.12
N ILE A 41 5.84 -3.76 -9.22
CA ILE A 41 4.56 -4.46 -9.38
C ILE A 41 3.79 -3.93 -10.60
N ALA A 42 3.78 -2.62 -10.83
CA ALA A 42 3.15 -2.02 -12.00
C ALA A 42 3.78 -2.53 -13.31
N LEU A 43 5.10 -2.70 -13.35
CA LEU A 43 5.80 -3.26 -14.51
C LEU A 43 5.41 -4.73 -14.76
N VAL A 44 5.25 -5.52 -13.71
CA VAL A 44 4.79 -6.92 -13.83
C VAL A 44 3.36 -6.98 -14.37
N ILE A 45 2.46 -6.13 -13.88
CA ILE A 45 1.08 -6.05 -14.38
C ILE A 45 1.07 -5.66 -15.85
N PHE A 46 1.89 -4.69 -16.25
CA PHE A 46 2.00 -4.28 -17.65
C PHE A 46 2.41 -5.43 -18.59
N ILE A 47 3.34 -6.28 -18.15
CA ILE A 47 3.72 -7.49 -18.91
C ILE A 47 2.54 -8.47 -18.98
N MET A 48 1.82 -8.69 -17.87
CA MET A 48 0.66 -9.56 -17.86
C MET A 48 -0.42 -9.07 -18.84
N ASP A 49 -0.69 -7.76 -18.88
CA ASP A 49 -1.67 -7.17 -19.80
C ASP A 49 -1.33 -7.46 -21.27
N ILE A 50 -0.06 -7.29 -21.66
CA ILE A 50 0.42 -7.59 -23.03
C ILE A 50 0.26 -9.08 -23.36
N VAL A 51 0.64 -9.95 -22.43
CA VAL A 51 0.54 -11.41 -22.62
C VAL A 51 -0.91 -11.81 -22.81
N PHE A 52 -1.82 -11.27 -21.99
CA PHE A 52 -3.25 -11.54 -22.09
C PHE A 52 -3.84 -11.03 -23.41
N GLU A 53 -3.54 -9.80 -23.81
CA GLU A 53 -4.03 -9.24 -25.08
C GLU A 53 -3.55 -10.08 -26.27
N THR A 54 -2.26 -10.42 -26.30
CA THR A 54 -1.66 -11.20 -27.39
C THR A 54 -2.26 -12.60 -27.46
N THR A 55 -2.41 -13.27 -26.31
CA THR A 55 -2.98 -14.62 -26.22
C THR A 55 -4.44 -14.62 -26.66
N MET A 56 -5.23 -13.66 -26.16
CA MET A 56 -6.65 -13.58 -26.46
C MET A 56 -6.91 -13.22 -27.92
N SER A 57 -6.15 -12.27 -28.48
CA SER A 57 -6.19 -11.93 -29.91
C SER A 57 -5.83 -13.14 -30.78
N GLY A 58 -4.79 -13.89 -30.41
CA GLY A 58 -4.40 -15.12 -31.10
C GLY A 58 -5.48 -16.20 -31.07
N LEU A 59 -6.10 -16.43 -29.90
CA LEU A 59 -7.22 -17.37 -29.77
C LEU A 59 -8.42 -16.94 -30.61
N TYR A 60 -8.81 -15.67 -30.55
CA TYR A 60 -9.92 -15.17 -31.37
C TYR A 60 -9.63 -15.25 -32.87
N ALA A 61 -8.40 -14.97 -33.31
CA ALA A 61 -8.00 -15.11 -34.71
C ALA A 61 -8.10 -16.56 -35.22
N ILE A 62 -7.80 -17.55 -34.36
CA ILE A 62 -7.91 -18.97 -34.69
C ILE A 62 -9.38 -19.42 -34.72
N PHE A 63 -10.21 -18.95 -33.79
CA PHE A 63 -11.62 -19.35 -33.70
C PHE A 63 -12.55 -18.64 -34.70
N ASN A 64 -12.18 -17.44 -35.15
CA ASN A 64 -12.93 -16.66 -36.14
C ASN A 64 -12.41 -16.84 -37.59
N GLY A 65 -11.41 -17.72 -37.77
CA GLY A 65 -10.85 -18.14 -39.06
C GLY A 65 -11.40 -19.49 -39.52
#